data_AF-A0A4V2QGM6-F1
#
_entry.id   AF-A0A4V2QGM6-F1
#
_cell.length_a   1.000
_cell.length_b   1.000
_cell.length_c   1.000
_cell.angle_alpha   90.00
_cell.angle_beta   90.00
_cell.angle_gamma   90.00
#
_symmetry.space_group_name_H-M   'P 1'
#
loop_
_entity.id
_entity.type
_entity.pdbx_description
1 polymer ?
#
loop_
_entity_poly.entity_id
_entity_poly.type
_entity_poly.pdbx_seq_one_letter_code
_entity_poly.pdbx_strand_id
1 'polypeptide(L)' 'MSKEKRVFTLRVDDELYDKLKVIADKNKRSLNGQIELLIEQCVVAFEKENGMIETRKEG' A
#
# COMPACT_ATOMS: atom_id res chain seq x y z
N MET A 1 -12.13 -6.27 -16.47
CA MET A 1 -12.87 -5.97 -15.23
C MET A 1 -12.11 -4.86 -14.51
N SER A 2 -12.58 -3.62 -14.61
CA SER A 2 -11.94 -2.45 -13.99
C SER A 2 -11.96 -2.62 -12.48
N LYS A 3 -10.81 -2.82 -11.83
CA LYS A 3 -10.74 -2.76 -10.36
C LYS A 3 -11.03 -1.32 -9.95
N GLU A 4 -12.18 -1.09 -9.33
CA GLU A 4 -12.54 0.18 -8.70
C GLU A 4 -11.44 0.56 -7.70
N LYS A 5 -10.63 1.58 -8.03
CA LYS A 5 -9.64 2.12 -7.09
C LYS A 5 -10.34 3.07 -6.14
N ARG A 6 -10.33 2.75 -4.84
CA ARG A 6 -10.81 3.68 -3.80
C ARG A 6 -9.70 4.66 -3.43
N VAL A 7 -10.02 5.96 -3.41
CA VAL A 7 -9.12 6.99 -2.88
C VAL A 7 -9.25 6.99 -1.36
N PHE A 8 -8.14 6.87 -0.65
CA PHE A 8 -8.08 7.06 0.79
C PHE A 8 -7.03 8.12 1.12
N THR A 9 -7.34 9.01 2.04
CA THR A 9 -6.41 10.04 2.51
C THR A 9 -5.69 9.50 3.75
N LEU A 10 -4.37 9.41 3.70
CA LEU A 10 -3.53 8.98 4.81
C LEU A 10 -2.88 10.21 5.45
N ARG A 11 -2.87 10.27 6.79
CA ARG A 11 -2.02 11.22 7.52
C ARG A 11 -0.75 10.50 7.94
N VAL A 12 0.38 11.10 7.61
CA VAL A 12 1.72 10.64 7.99
C VAL A 12 2.48 11.84 8.52
N ASP A 13 3.41 11.59 9.44
CA ASP A 13 4.31 12.62 9.92
C ASP A 13 5.29 13.02 8.81
N ASP A 14 5.76 14.27 8.84
CA ASP A 14 6.64 14.83 7.80
C ASP A 14 7.92 13.99 7.61
N GLU A 15 8.51 13.53 8.72
CA GLU A 15 9.71 12.68 8.67
C GLU A 15 9.45 11.35 7.95
N LEU A 16 8.27 10.77 8.14
CA LEU A 16 7.88 9.52 7.47
C LEU A 16 7.63 9.78 5.98
N TYR A 17 6.99 10.90 5.65
CA TYR A 17 6.76 11.31 4.26
C TYR A 17 8.08 11.46 3.50
N ASP A 18 9.07 12.13 4.08
CA ASP A 18 10.38 12.33 3.46
C ASP A 18 11.12 11.00 3.26
N LYS A 19 11.08 10.11 4.24
CA LYS A 19 11.65 8.75 4.11
C LYS A 19 10.97 7.97 2.99
N LEU A 20 9.65 8.01 2.90
CA LEU A 20 8.90 7.34 1.83
C LEU A 20 9.25 7.91 0.45
N LYS A 21 9.43 9.23 0.35
CA LYS A 21 9.85 9.89 -0.89
C LYS A 21 11.24 9.42 -1.35
N VAL A 22 12.21 9.35 -0.44
CA VAL A 22 13.55 8.83 -0.73
C VAL A 22 13.49 7.37 -1.22
N ILE A 23 12.66 6.54 -0.60
CA ILE A 23 12.48 5.13 -1.02
C ILE A 23 11.85 5.06 -2.42
N ALA A 24 10.81 5.87 -2.68
CA ALA A 24 10.14 5.92 -3.97
C ALA A 24 11.10 6.35 -5.08
N ASP A 25 11.92 7.38 -4.84
CA ASP A 25 12.93 7.88 -5.77
C ASP A 25 13.98 6.80 -6.07
N LYS A 26 14.46 6.08 -5.05
CA LYS A 26 15.39 4.94 -5.22
C LYS A 26 14.79 3.83 -6.09
N ASN A 27 13.49 3.58 -5.94
CA ASN A 27 12.77 2.57 -6.71
C ASN A 27 12.28 3.07 -8.08
N LYS A 28 12.61 4.32 -8.47
CA LYS A 28 12.13 5.00 -9.69
C LYS A 28 10.59 4.97 -9.81
N ARG A 29 9.89 5.14 -8.70
CA ARG A 29 8.43 5.11 -8.60
C ARG A 29 7.92 6.43 -8.04
N SER A 30 6.67 6.76 -8.35
CA SER A 30 5.97 7.82 -7.63
C SER A 30 5.72 7.39 -6.20
N LEU A 31 5.57 8.36 -5.29
CA LEU A 31 5.22 8.10 -3.90
C LEU A 31 3.96 7.24 -3.77
N ASN A 32 2.92 7.57 -4.55
CA ASN A 32 1.68 6.80 -4.57
C ASN A 32 1.91 5.35 -5.02
N GLY A 33 2.70 5.13 -6.09
CA GLY A 33 3.01 3.78 -6.56
C GLY A 33 3.86 2.97 -5.57
N GLN A 34 4.72 3.65 -4.78
CA GLN A 34 5.46 3.02 -3.70
C GLN A 34 4.52 2.64 -2.53
N ILE A 35 3.57 3.52 -2.17
CA ILE A 35 2.57 3.23 -1.12
C ILE A 35 1.65 2.08 -1.54
N GLU A 36 1.16 2.05 -2.78
CA GLU A 36 0.37 0.93 -3.31
C GLU A 36 1.11 -0.40 -3.13
N LEU A 37 2.38 -0.46 -3.53
CA LEU A 37 3.22 -1.65 -3.39
C LEU A 37 3.42 -2.07 -1.92
N LEU A 38 3.70 -1.11 -1.03
CA LEU A 38 3.91 -1.38 0.39
C LEU A 38 2.66 -1.96 1.04
N ILE A 39 1.48 -1.45 0.68
CA ILE A 39 0.20 -1.96 1.18
C ILE A 39 -0.04 -3.39 0.70
N GLU A 40 0.20 -3.67 -0.59
CA GLU A 40 0.09 -5.03 -1.13
C GLU A 40 1.05 -5.99 -0.42
N GLN A 41 2.31 -5.59 -0.22
CA GLN A 41 3.30 -6.38 0.50
C GLN A 41 2.91 -6.63 1.96
N CYS A 42 2.33 -5.63 2.62
CA CYS A 42 1.85 -5.74 3.99
C CYS A 42 0.73 -6.79 4.10
N VAL A 43 -0.23 -6.78 3.17
CA VAL A 43 -1.31 -7.78 3.12
C VAL A 43 -0.74 -9.18 2.91
N VAL A 44 0.15 -9.37 1.93
CA VAL A 44 0.75 -10.68 1.65
C VAL A 44 1.57 -11.19 2.83
N ALA A 45 2.35 -10.32 3.48
CA ALA A 45 3.12 -10.68 4.66
C ALA A 45 2.21 -11.09 5.82
N PHE A 46 1.13 -10.34 6.05
CA PHE A 46 0.14 -10.65 7.07
C PHE A 46 -0.56 -11.99 6.78
N GLU A 47 -0.97 -12.24 5.54
CA GLU A 47 -1.62 -13.49 5.13
C GLU A 47 -0.71 -14.71 5.30
N LYS A 48 0.59 -14.53 5.05
CA LYS A 48 1.58 -15.59 5.24
C LYS A 48 1.75 -15.99 6.71
N GLU A 49 1.61 -15.04 7.63
CA GLU A 49 1.79 -15.26 9.06
C GLU A 49 0.48 -15.64 9.79
N ASN A 50 -0.65 -15.08 9.38
CA ASN A 50 -1.93 -15.17 10.10
C ASN A 50 -3.00 -16.00 9.36
N GLY A 51 -2.73 -16.42 8.11
CA GLY A 51 -3.71 -17.06 7.24
C GLY A 51 -4.41 -16.07 6.31
N MET A 52 -5.08 -16.59 5.26
CA MET A 52 -5.71 -15.77 4.22
C MET A 52 -6.76 -14.83 4.78
N ILE A 53 -6.76 -13.57 4.31
CA ILE A 53 -7.79 -12.60 4.69
C ILE A 53 -9.03 -12.86 3.84
N GLU A 54 -10.05 -13.45 4.45
CA GLU A 54 -11.36 -13.60 3.81
C GLU A 54 -12.08 -12.24 3.80
N THR A 55 -11.96 -11.51 2.69
CA THR A 55 -12.83 -10.35 2.44
C THR A 55 -14.16 -10.84 1.88
N ARG A 56 -15.27 -10.65 2.59
CA ARG A 56 -16.61 -10.82 2.00
C ARG A 56 -16.79 -9.76 0.92
N LYS A 57 -16.58 -10.14 -0.33
CA LYS A 57 -17.15 -9.41 -1.46
C LYS A 57 -18.63 -9.77 -1.54
N GLU A 58 -19.47 -9.07 -0.80
CA GLU A 58 -20.86 -8.94 -1.26
C GLU A 58 -20.85 -8.05 -2.50
N GLY A 59 -21.34 -8.61 -3.60
CA GLY A 59 -21.32 -8.05 -4.94
C GLY A 59 -22.30 -6.91 -5.16
#